data_AF-A0AAW0AAZ4-F1
#
_entry.id   AF-A0AAW0AAZ4-F1
#
_cell.length_a   1.000
_cell.length_b   1.000
_cell.length_c   1.000
_cell.angle_alpha   90.00
_cell.angle_beta   90.00
_cell.angle_gamma   90.00
#
_symmetry.space_group_name_H-M   'P 1'
#
loop_
_entity.id
_entity.type
_entity.pdbx_description
1 polymer ?
#
loop_
_entity_poly.entity_id
_entity_poly.type
_entity_poly.pdbx_seq_one_letter_code
_entity_poly.pdbx_strand_id
1 'polypeptide(L)'
;MSSHWSNSSAGPTLPPLHTLNLLPPSYAQRRGGSPPDAYDPSCPRLHVPHHRRASTSTASSSRTPSPVPSTSSSSASQKLTLIPSSMEDADAVVLVPSPDAPAIPGTRPGQSLLLTGPSIEQFRGSGGSRSVPKGTRLHPYRFANRRRPSAV
;
A
#
# COMPACT_ATOMS: atom_id res chain seq x y z
N MET A 1 12.85 39.02 32.86
CA MET A 1 12.32 37.73 33.35
C MET A 1 12.44 36.75 32.18
N SER A 2 13.51 35.94 32.17
CA SER A 2 13.85 35.08 31.03
C SER A 2 13.31 33.67 31.26
N SER A 3 12.41 33.22 30.39
CA SER A 3 11.85 31.87 30.41
C SER A 3 12.69 30.96 29.51
N HIS A 4 13.53 30.13 30.12
CA HIS A 4 14.22 29.03 29.45
C HIS A 4 13.27 27.84 29.31
N TRP A 5 12.96 27.46 28.08
CA TRP A 5 12.23 26.25 27.73
C TRP A 5 13.26 25.19 27.32
N SER A 6 13.57 24.28 28.24
CA SER A 6 14.40 23.11 27.96
C SER A 6 13.58 22.08 27.19
N ASN A 7 13.80 22.03 25.88
CA ASN A 7 13.19 21.05 24.98
C ASN A 7 13.98 19.73 25.01
N SER A 8 13.70 18.87 25.98
CA SER A 8 14.20 17.48 25.99
C SER A 8 13.41 16.64 24.99
N SER A 9 13.78 16.79 23.71
CA SER A 9 13.37 15.93 22.59
C SER A 9 14.01 14.53 22.72
N ALA A 10 13.72 13.83 23.81
CA ALA A 10 13.99 12.40 23.92
C ALA A 10 12.79 11.67 23.30
N GLY A 11 12.79 11.56 21.96
CA GLY A 11 11.84 10.68 21.28
C GLY A 11 12.03 9.24 21.78
N PRO A 12 10.97 8.42 21.81
CA PRO A 12 11.08 7.03 22.21
C PRO A 12 12.08 6.31 21.29
N THR A 13 13.26 5.98 21.83
CA THR A 13 14.28 5.20 21.11
C THR A 13 13.78 3.78 20.96
N LEU A 14 13.48 3.38 19.72
CA LEU A 14 13.06 2.01 19.44
C LEU A 14 14.20 1.03 19.81
N PRO A 15 13.87 -0.12 20.43
CA PRO A 15 14.87 -1.11 20.77
C PRO A 15 15.53 -1.68 19.50
N PRO A 16 16.81 -2.04 19.56
CA PRO A 16 17.52 -2.61 18.41
C PRO A 16 16.86 -3.89 17.87
N LEU A 17 16.82 -4.05 16.54
CA LEU A 17 16.17 -5.15 15.82
C LEU A 17 16.58 -6.57 16.26
N HIS A 18 17.75 -6.74 16.88
CA HIS A 18 18.24 -8.04 17.36
C HIS A 18 17.64 -8.49 18.71
N THR A 19 16.95 -7.59 19.43
CA THR A 19 16.19 -7.97 20.64
C THR A 19 14.86 -8.63 20.33
N LEU A 20 14.36 -8.46 19.10
CA LEU A 20 13.28 -9.26 18.58
C LEU A 20 13.89 -10.61 18.18
N ASN A 21 13.72 -11.64 19.01
CA ASN A 21 14.06 -13.05 18.74
C ASN A 21 13.25 -13.60 17.54
N LEU A 22 13.37 -12.97 16.37
CA LEU A 22 12.86 -13.45 15.10
C LEU A 22 13.87 -14.47 14.62
N LEU A 23 13.74 -15.70 15.12
CA LEU A 23 14.48 -16.86 14.65
C LEU A 23 14.50 -16.83 13.11
N PRO A 24 15.67 -16.77 12.46
CA PRO A 24 15.73 -16.90 11.02
C PRO A 24 15.21 -18.31 10.66
N PRO A 25 14.38 -18.46 9.61
CA PRO A 25 14.17 -19.77 9.04
C PRO A 25 15.54 -20.27 8.58
N SER A 26 15.98 -21.38 9.18
CA SER A 26 17.13 -22.14 8.74
C SER A 26 17.01 -22.43 7.24
N TYR A 27 17.66 -21.62 6.42
CA TYR A 27 18.03 -22.02 5.07
C TYR A 27 19.20 -22.99 5.20
N ALA A 28 18.90 -24.20 5.64
CA ALA A 28 19.75 -25.35 5.41
C ALA A 28 19.75 -25.62 3.89
N GLN A 29 20.62 -24.89 3.19
CA GLN A 29 21.67 -25.49 2.38
C GLN A 29 21.26 -26.79 1.66
N ARG A 30 20.46 -26.68 0.61
CA ARG A 30 20.45 -27.69 -0.46
C ARG A 30 21.39 -27.25 -1.57
N ARG A 31 22.68 -27.51 -1.37
CA ARG A 31 23.59 -27.77 -2.49
C ARG A 31 23.21 -29.13 -3.07
N GLY A 32 22.69 -29.14 -4.28
CA GLY A 32 22.48 -30.34 -5.08
C GLY A 32 22.33 -29.88 -6.52
N GLY A 33 23.40 -30.01 -7.30
CA GLY A 33 23.46 -29.57 -8.68
C GLY A 33 22.52 -30.38 -9.58
N SER A 34 21.98 -29.71 -10.58
CA SER A 34 21.36 -30.35 -11.75
C SER A 34 22.04 -29.81 -13.01
N PRO A 35 22.49 -30.67 -13.94
CA PRO A 35 22.89 -30.23 -15.28
C PRO A 35 21.65 -29.82 -16.10
N PRO A 36 21.82 -28.97 -17.12
CA PRO A 36 20.72 -28.51 -17.96
C PRO A 36 20.48 -29.54 -19.06
N ASP A 37 19.28 -30.10 -19.13
CA ASP A 37 18.84 -30.77 -20.36
C ASP A 37 17.32 -30.69 -20.56
N ALA A 38 17.00 -30.53 -21.84
CA ALA A 38 15.73 -30.74 -22.52
C ALA A 38 14.57 -29.76 -22.25
N TYR A 39 14.36 -28.91 -23.25
CA TYR A 39 13.12 -28.18 -23.53
C TYR A 39 11.97 -29.17 -23.82
N ASP A 40 10.82 -29.04 -23.16
CA ASP A 40 9.58 -29.71 -23.55
C ASP A 40 8.39 -28.72 -23.48
N PRO A 41 7.76 -28.35 -24.61
CA PRO A 41 6.64 -27.43 -24.63
C PRO A 41 5.30 -28.19 -24.66
N SER A 42 4.67 -28.36 -23.50
CA SER A 42 3.24 -28.69 -23.45
C SER A 42 2.56 -28.22 -22.17
N CYS A 43 1.80 -27.12 -22.29
CA CYS A 43 0.65 -26.79 -21.43
C CYS A 43 -0.41 -27.92 -21.49
N PRO A 44 -1.51 -27.93 -20.70
CA PRO A 44 -1.89 -27.17 -19.50
C PRO A 44 -2.38 -28.08 -18.33
N ARG A 45 -2.43 -27.61 -17.07
CA ARG A 45 -3.39 -28.20 -16.11
C ARG A 45 -3.77 -27.32 -14.92
N LEU A 46 -5.02 -26.85 -14.96
CA LEU A 46 -5.78 -26.34 -13.82
C LEU A 46 -5.96 -27.44 -12.75
N HIS A 47 -5.59 -27.14 -11.50
CA HIS A 47 -6.16 -27.79 -10.31
C HIS A 47 -6.03 -26.87 -9.08
N VAL A 48 -7.15 -26.24 -8.71
CA VAL A 48 -7.54 -25.88 -7.33
C VAL A 48 -8.30 -27.12 -6.81
N PRO A 49 -8.25 -27.61 -5.55
CA PRO A 49 -8.15 -26.87 -4.28
C PRO A 49 -7.28 -27.54 -3.18
N HIS A 50 -6.91 -26.81 -2.12
CA HIS A 50 -6.92 -27.42 -0.77
C HIS A 50 -7.09 -26.39 0.35
N HIS A 51 -8.20 -26.57 1.08
CA HIS A 51 -8.46 -26.08 2.42
C HIS A 51 -7.31 -26.40 3.37
N ARG A 52 -6.68 -25.38 3.95
CA ARG A 52 -6.07 -25.50 5.28
C ARG A 52 -6.74 -24.50 6.22
N ARG A 53 -7.78 -24.98 6.90
CA ARG A 53 -8.20 -24.43 8.18
C ARG A 53 -7.11 -24.75 9.20
N ALA A 54 -6.31 -23.76 9.58
CA ALA A 54 -5.54 -23.80 10.80
C ALA A 54 -6.29 -22.96 11.84
N SER A 55 -6.95 -23.64 12.77
CA SER A 55 -7.43 -23.03 14.01
C SER A 55 -6.24 -22.97 14.97
N THR A 56 -5.80 -21.77 15.33
CA THR A 56 -4.93 -21.54 16.49
C THR A 56 -5.54 -20.43 17.33
N SER A 57 -5.97 -20.82 18.52
CA SER A 57 -6.72 -20.03 19.48
C SER A 57 -5.87 -18.95 20.17
N THR A 58 -6.44 -17.75 20.22
CA THR A 58 -6.43 -16.74 21.30
C THR A 58 -5.23 -16.65 22.26
N ALA A 59 -4.50 -15.54 22.15
CA ALA A 59 -3.83 -14.90 23.28
C ALA A 59 -4.47 -13.53 23.53
N SER A 60 -5.28 -13.42 24.60
CA SER A 60 -5.77 -12.14 25.12
C SER A 60 -4.60 -11.39 25.74
N SER A 61 -4.02 -10.46 24.97
CA SER A 61 -3.13 -9.43 25.51
C SER A 61 -3.92 -8.13 25.50
N SER A 62 -4.22 -7.62 26.70
CA SER A 62 -4.82 -6.32 26.95
C SER A 62 -4.01 -5.25 26.22
N ARG A 63 -4.54 -4.77 25.10
CA ARG A 63 -4.06 -3.62 24.37
C ARG A 63 -5.21 -2.63 24.36
N THR A 64 -4.92 -1.43 24.85
CA THR A 64 -5.72 -0.22 24.69
C THR A 64 -6.49 -0.23 23.37
N PRO A 65 -7.80 0.09 23.35
CA PRO A 65 -8.60 0.04 22.14
C PRO A 65 -7.95 0.94 21.09
N SER A 66 -7.28 0.31 20.13
CA SER A 66 -6.81 0.99 18.94
C SER A 66 -8.05 1.58 18.26
N PRO A 67 -8.00 2.84 17.78
CA PRO A 67 -9.14 3.45 17.13
C PRO A 67 -9.58 2.53 16.00
N VAL A 68 -10.79 1.99 16.15
CA VAL A 68 -11.45 1.17 15.15
C VAL A 68 -11.45 2.00 13.87
N PRO A 69 -10.95 1.50 12.72
CA PRO A 69 -11.11 2.22 11.47
C PRO A 69 -12.60 2.49 11.33
N SER A 70 -12.98 3.76 11.43
CA SER A 70 -14.36 4.16 11.26
C SER A 70 -14.72 3.74 9.84
N THR A 71 -15.43 2.61 9.72
CA THR A 71 -16.10 2.22 8.50
C THR A 71 -17.08 3.34 8.24
N SER A 72 -16.62 4.29 7.44
CA SER A 72 -17.39 5.43 6.99
C SER A 72 -18.72 4.87 6.52
N SER A 73 -19.79 5.45 7.06
CA SER A 73 -21.17 5.12 6.75
C SER A 73 -21.32 4.70 5.29
N SER A 74 -22.09 3.62 5.07
CA SER A 74 -22.57 3.14 3.78
C SER A 74 -23.30 4.28 3.06
N SER A 75 -22.53 5.20 2.48
CA SER A 75 -23.01 6.16 1.51
C SER A 75 -23.42 5.32 0.31
N ALA A 76 -24.70 5.43 -0.05
CA ALA A 76 -25.29 4.75 -1.19
C ALA A 76 -24.29 4.75 -2.35
N SER A 77 -24.05 3.58 -2.97
CA SER A 77 -23.05 3.37 -4.01
C SER A 77 -23.26 4.35 -5.17
N GLN A 78 -22.70 5.56 -5.07
CA GLN A 78 -22.77 6.55 -6.11
C GLN A 78 -21.83 6.09 -7.21
N LYS A 79 -22.38 5.83 -8.39
CA LYS A 79 -21.58 5.47 -9.56
C LYS A 79 -20.71 6.68 -9.94
N LEU A 80 -19.44 6.63 -9.56
CA LEU A 80 -18.46 7.64 -9.93
C LEU A 80 -18.07 7.42 -11.40
N THR A 81 -18.10 8.50 -12.17
CA THR A 81 -17.63 8.51 -13.56
C THR A 81 -16.34 9.32 -13.62
N LEU A 82 -15.27 8.67 -14.06
CA LEU A 82 -13.95 9.26 -14.23
C LEU A 82 -13.76 9.65 -15.70
N ILE A 83 -13.33 10.89 -15.94
CA ILE A 83 -13.01 11.41 -17.28
C ILE A 83 -11.50 11.64 -17.32
N PRO A 84 -10.76 11.07 -18.29
CA PRO A 84 -9.34 11.36 -18.44
C PRO A 84 -9.08 12.87 -18.50
N SER A 85 -8.04 13.34 -17.83
CA SER A 85 -7.71 14.78 -17.77
C SER A 85 -6.20 15.00 -17.75
N SER A 86 -5.77 16.25 -17.72
CA SER A 86 -4.39 16.64 -17.40
C SER A 86 -4.12 16.51 -15.90
N MET A 87 -2.85 16.55 -15.48
CA MET A 87 -2.44 16.41 -14.08
C MET A 87 -2.87 17.64 -13.25
N GLU A 88 -2.83 18.81 -13.88
CA GLU A 88 -3.19 20.10 -13.32
C GLU A 88 -4.68 20.14 -12.92
N ASP A 89 -5.55 19.54 -13.74
CA ASP A 89 -7.01 19.55 -13.56
C ASP A 89 -7.57 18.27 -12.90
N ALA A 90 -6.73 17.29 -12.59
CA ALA A 90 -7.16 15.95 -12.15
C ALA A 90 -7.65 15.89 -10.70
N ASP A 91 -8.90 15.51 -10.49
CA ASP A 91 -9.47 15.31 -9.14
C ASP A 91 -9.12 13.96 -8.51
N ALA A 92 -8.68 13.05 -9.36
CA ALA A 92 -8.34 11.69 -9.04
C ALA A 92 -7.11 11.28 -9.87
N VAL A 93 -6.24 10.46 -9.29
CA VAL A 93 -5.14 9.83 -10.02
C VAL A 93 -5.19 8.34 -9.77
N VAL A 94 -5.21 7.57 -10.85
CA VAL A 94 -5.04 6.11 -10.76
C VAL A 94 -3.55 5.81 -10.87
N LEU A 95 -2.99 5.28 -9.78
CA LEU A 95 -1.63 4.79 -9.68
C LEU A 95 -1.61 3.32 -10.09
N VAL A 96 -0.86 2.99 -11.13
CA VAL A 96 -0.68 1.61 -11.61
C VAL A 96 0.77 1.21 -11.39
N PRO A 97 1.08 0.40 -10.35
CA PRO A 97 2.44 -0.07 -10.10
C PRO A 97 2.95 -0.92 -11.27
N SER A 98 4.26 -0.85 -11.54
CA SER A 98 4.92 -1.85 -12.39
C SER A 98 4.81 -3.24 -11.74
N PRO A 99 4.67 -4.34 -12.49
CA PRO A 99 4.74 -5.69 -11.92
C PRO A 99 6.06 -5.95 -11.15
N ASP A 100 7.14 -5.25 -11.52
CA ASP A 100 8.46 -5.35 -10.87
C ASP A 100 8.63 -4.36 -9.70
N ALA A 101 7.65 -3.50 -9.44
CA ALA A 101 7.75 -2.51 -8.37
C ALA A 101 7.60 -3.18 -7.00
N PRO A 102 8.29 -2.68 -5.95
CA PRO A 102 8.08 -3.14 -4.59
C PRO A 102 6.60 -3.03 -4.20
N ALA A 103 6.07 -4.07 -3.55
CA ALA A 103 4.68 -4.08 -3.11
C ALA A 103 4.41 -2.92 -2.13
N ILE A 104 3.37 -2.14 -2.39
CA ILE A 104 2.92 -1.10 -1.47
C ILE A 104 2.20 -1.78 -0.31
N PRO A 105 2.55 -1.48 0.96
CA PRO A 105 1.90 -2.07 2.12
C PRO A 105 0.38 -1.93 2.05
N GLY A 106 -0.34 -3.04 2.25
CA GLY A 106 -1.80 -3.06 2.20
C GLY A 106 -2.40 -3.26 0.81
N THR A 107 -1.58 -3.45 -0.23
CA THR A 107 -2.04 -3.63 -1.61
C THR A 107 -1.48 -4.92 -2.20
N ARG A 108 -2.24 -5.56 -3.10
CA ARG A 108 -1.74 -6.74 -3.82
C ARG A 108 -0.81 -6.30 -4.96
N PRO A 109 0.21 -7.10 -5.32
CA PRO A 109 1.01 -6.85 -6.52
C PRO A 109 0.12 -6.67 -7.75
N GLY A 110 0.38 -5.64 -8.55
CA GLY A 110 -0.42 -5.28 -9.72
C GLY A 110 -1.76 -4.59 -9.41
N GLN A 111 -2.11 -4.35 -8.15
CA GLN A 111 -3.33 -3.62 -7.79
C GLN A 111 -3.15 -2.13 -8.02
N SER A 112 -4.04 -1.53 -8.81
CA SER A 112 -4.11 -0.09 -8.99
C SER A 112 -4.71 0.61 -7.77
N LEU A 113 -4.25 1.82 -7.47
CA LEU A 113 -4.76 2.65 -6.39
C LEU A 113 -5.39 3.92 -6.92
N LEU A 114 -6.53 4.30 -6.36
CA LEU A 114 -7.19 5.56 -6.65
C LEU A 114 -6.82 6.57 -5.56
N LEU A 115 -6.08 7.60 -5.94
CA LEU A 115 -5.71 8.70 -5.07
C LEU A 115 -6.65 9.87 -5.35
N THR A 116 -7.19 10.49 -4.30
CA THR A 116 -8.15 11.60 -4.39
C THR A 116 -7.82 12.69 -3.37
N GLY A 117 -8.33 13.91 -3.60
CA GLY A 117 -8.21 15.01 -2.65
C GLY A 117 -6.78 15.53 -2.48
N PRO A 118 -6.37 15.95 -1.26
CA PRO A 118 -5.06 16.58 -1.02
C PRO A 118 -3.87 15.70 -1.37
N SER A 119 -4.05 14.37 -1.36
CA SER A 119 -3.02 13.41 -1.75
C SER A 119 -2.62 13.49 -3.23
N ILE A 120 -3.32 14.28 -4.04
CA ILE A 120 -2.94 14.53 -5.44
C ILE A 120 -1.96 15.69 -5.58
N GLU A 121 -1.96 16.63 -4.63
CA GLU A 121 -1.17 17.85 -4.72
C GLU A 121 0.34 17.57 -4.79
N GLN A 122 0.79 16.47 -4.16
CA GLN A 122 2.16 15.96 -4.26
C GLN A 122 2.58 15.57 -5.70
N PHE A 123 1.63 15.38 -6.63
CA PHE A 123 1.91 15.11 -8.04
C PHE A 123 1.72 16.34 -8.94
N ARG A 124 1.16 17.44 -8.41
CA ARG A 124 0.87 18.68 -9.17
C ARG A 124 1.97 19.74 -9.05
N GLY A 125 2.82 19.66 -8.02
CA GLY A 125 3.74 20.74 -7.65
C GLY A 125 5.21 20.50 -8.02
N SER A 126 5.86 21.57 -8.47
CA SER A 126 7.31 21.69 -8.70
C SER A 126 8.17 21.71 -7.42
N GLY A 127 7.57 21.73 -6.23
CA GLY A 127 8.28 21.87 -4.94
C GLY A 127 8.45 20.58 -4.12
N GLY A 128 7.97 19.44 -4.60
CA GLY A 128 7.97 18.20 -3.80
C GLY A 128 7.64 16.99 -4.63
N SER A 129 8.49 16.67 -5.63
CA SER A 129 8.39 15.43 -6.38
C SER A 129 8.60 14.25 -5.44
N ARG A 130 7.50 13.69 -4.93
CA ARG A 130 7.57 12.44 -4.20
C ARG A 130 8.04 11.40 -5.20
N SER A 131 9.18 10.76 -4.93
CA SER A 131 9.78 9.77 -5.81
C SER A 131 8.80 8.62 -6.03
N VAL A 132 8.06 8.67 -7.14
CA VAL A 132 7.21 7.56 -7.57
C VAL A 132 8.14 6.42 -7.97
N PRO A 133 7.91 5.18 -7.51
CA PRO A 133 8.74 4.06 -7.90
C PRO A 133 8.86 3.95 -9.42
N LYS A 134 10.07 3.71 -9.93
CA LYS A 134 10.34 3.58 -11.37
C LYS A 134 9.36 2.57 -12.00
N GLY A 135 8.82 2.93 -13.17
CA GLY A 135 7.86 2.10 -13.91
C GLY A 135 6.41 2.22 -13.45
N THR A 136 6.12 2.98 -12.39
CA THR A 136 4.74 3.28 -12.02
C THR A 136 4.11 4.24 -13.00
N ARG A 137 2.88 3.95 -13.43
CA ARG A 137 2.13 4.78 -14.37
C ARG A 137 1.05 5.55 -13.62
N LEU A 138 1.00 6.85 -13.86
CA LEU A 138 -0.04 7.74 -13.32
C LEU A 138 -1.06 8.02 -14.42
N HIS A 139 -2.34 7.85 -14.08
CA HIS A 139 -3.45 8.16 -14.97
C HIS A 139 -4.33 9.23 -14.30
N PRO A 140 -4.18 10.50 -14.70
CA PRO A 140 -5.01 11.60 -14.21
C PRO A 140 -6.45 11.50 -14.71
N TYR A 141 -7.41 11.72 -13.82
CA TYR A 141 -8.84 11.76 -14.10
C TYR A 141 -9.54 12.89 -13.33
N ARG A 142 -10.66 13.36 -13.87
CA ARG A 142 -11.60 14.29 -13.23
C ARG A 142 -12.93 13.60 -12.96
N PHE A 143 -13.64 13.99 -11.91
CA PHE A 143 -15.00 13.49 -11.67
C PHE A 143 -15.99 14.18 -12.60
N ALA A 144 -16.76 13.40 -13.36
CA ALA A 144 -17.76 13.94 -14.27
C ALA A 144 -18.85 14.75 -13.54
N ASN A 145 -19.22 14.30 -12.34
CA ASN A 145 -20.36 14.81 -11.61
C ASN A 145 -19.91 15.58 -10.36
N ARG A 146 -19.12 16.64 -10.55
CA ARG A 146 -18.81 17.60 -9.49
C ARG A 146 -20.09 18.33 -9.12
N ARG A 147 -20.85 17.81 -8.15
CA ARG A 147 -21.78 18.66 -7.41
C ARG A 147 -20.92 19.72 -6.76
N ARG A 148 -20.98 20.95 -7.26
CA ARG A 148 -20.26 22.09 -6.69
C ARG A 148 -20.56 22.08 -5.19
N PRO A 149 -19.54 22.05 -4.30
CA PRO A 149 -19.80 22.27 -2.89
C PRO A 149 -20.51 23.63 -2.81
N SER A 150 -21.72 23.64 -2.27
CA SER A 150 -22.43 24.88 -2.00
C SER A 150 -21.56 25.68 -1.04
N ALA A 151 -21.07 26.83 -1.49
CA ALA A 151 -20.38 27.76 -0.60
C ALA A 151 -21.34 28.09 0.56
N VAL A 152 -20.86 27.87 1.79
CA VAL A 152 -21.52 28.29 3.04
C VAL A 152 -20.83 29.55 3.52
#